data_AF-A0A953Y4L7-F1
#
_entry.id   AF-A0A953Y4L7-F1
#
_cell.length_a   1.000
_cell.length_b   1.000
_cell.length_c   1.000
_cell.angle_alpha   90.00
_cell.angle_beta   90.00
_cell.angle_gamma   90.00
#
_symmetry.space_group_name_H-M   'P 1'
#
loop_
_entity.id
_entity.type
_entity.pdbx_description
1 polymer ?
#
loop_
_entity_poly.entity_id
_entity_poly.type
_entity_poly.pdbx_seq_one_letter_code
_entity_poly.pdbx_strand_id
1 'polypeptide(L)' 'MRLSLIAATLIAGATLSGCKAVDFTEKRRLADPIMELGDGPSETHFQQKCFYSREGSAGGIGSSAGGGCGCY' A
#
# COMPACT_ATOMS: atom_id res chain seq x y z
N MET A 1 41.23 -12.46 -3.45
CA MET A 1 40.33 -11.75 -4.38
C MET A 1 39.10 -12.57 -4.79
N ARG A 2 39.25 -13.83 -5.25
CA ARG A 2 38.11 -14.71 -5.61
C ARG A 2 37.16 -15.02 -4.45
N LEU A 3 37.70 -15.25 -3.24
CA LEU A 3 36.89 -15.50 -2.04
C LEU A 3 36.04 -14.29 -1.63
N SER A 4 36.58 -13.06 -1.74
CA SER A 4 35.85 -11.82 -1.42
C SER A 4 34.70 -11.56 -2.39
N LEU A 5 34.87 -11.88 -3.68
CA LEU A 5 33.80 -11.78 -4.68
C LEU A 5 32.65 -12.74 -4.37
N ILE A 6 32.96 -13.98 -3.98
CA ILE A 6 31.96 -15.00 -3.63
C ILE A 6 31.17 -14.58 -2.38
N ALA A 7 31.86 -14.05 -1.37
CA ALA A 7 31.24 -13.54 -0.15
C ALA A 7 30.29 -12.35 -0.44
N ALA A 8 30.71 -11.41 -1.28
CA ALA A 8 29.89 -10.27 -1.68
C ALA A 8 28.62 -10.68 -2.42
N THR A 9 28.70 -11.66 -3.33
CA THR A 9 27.53 -12.18 -4.05
C THR A 9 26.55 -12.91 -3.12
N LEU A 10 27.05 -13.65 -2.12
CA LEU A 10 26.19 -14.34 -1.15
C LEU A 10 25.41 -13.34 -0.28
N ILE A 11 26.09 -12.30 0.19
CA ILE A 11 25.49 -11.26 1.03
C ILE A 11 24.43 -10.48 0.24
N ALA A 12 24.71 -10.15 -1.02
CA ALA A 12 23.74 -9.48 -1.88
C ALA A 12 22.47 -10.33 -2.06
N GLY A 13 22.61 -11.63 -2.36
CA GLY A 13 21.45 -12.53 -2.54
C GLY A 13 20.56 -12.66 -1.29
N ALA A 14 21.15 -12.64 -0.08
CA ALA A 14 20.39 -12.75 1.17
C ALA A 14 19.45 -11.55 1.41
N THR A 15 19.83 -10.36 0.96
CA THR A 15 19.01 -9.14 1.15
C THR A 15 17.74 -9.11 0.30
N LEU A 16 17.70 -9.83 -0.82
CA LEU A 16 16.51 -9.90 -1.68
C LEU A 16 15.44 -10.85 -1.13
N SER A 17 15.76 -11.73 -0.17
CA SER A 17 14.80 -12.68 0.41
C SER A 17 13.65 -12.00 1.17
N GLY A 18 13.78 -10.73 1.54
CA GLY A 18 12.71 -9.96 2.17
C GLY A 18 11.66 -9.42 1.18
N CYS A 19 11.98 -9.41 -0.13
CA CYS A 19 11.09 -8.87 -1.15
C CYS A 19 10.10 -9.94 -1.63
N LYS A 20 9.08 -10.23 -0.81
CA LYS A 20 8.02 -11.20 -1.12
C LYS A 20 6.69 -10.48 -1.31
N ALA A 21 5.91 -10.89 -2.31
CA ALA A 21 4.50 -10.52 -2.41
C ALA A 21 3.72 -11.18 -1.27
N VAL A 22 3.13 -10.36 -0.40
CA VAL A 22 2.40 -10.79 0.79
C VAL A 22 0.89 -10.62 0.53
N ASP A 23 0.09 -11.56 1.03
CA ASP A 23 -1.36 -11.51 0.91
C ASP A 23 -1.94 -10.23 1.53
N PHE A 24 -3.10 -9.80 1.05
CA PHE A 24 -3.76 -8.59 1.58
C PHE A 24 -4.07 -8.72 3.08
N THR A 25 -4.51 -9.90 3.53
CA THR A 25 -4.91 -10.14 4.93
C THR A 25 -3.74 -9.97 5.91
N GLU A 26 -2.52 -10.30 5.49
CA GLU A 26 -1.31 -10.14 6.30
C GLU A 26 -0.93 -8.65 6.49
N LYS A 27 -1.40 -7.76 5.62
CA LYS A 27 -1.18 -6.31 5.69
C LYS A 27 -2.22 -5.56 6.54
N ARG A 28 -3.19 -6.27 7.14
CA ARG A 28 -4.34 -5.69 7.88
C ARG A 28 -3.95 -4.62 8.91
N ARG A 29 -2.86 -4.81 9.67
CA ARG A 29 -2.44 -3.87 10.72
C ARG A 29 -1.95 -2.53 10.16
N LEU A 30 -1.33 -2.55 8.98
CA LEU A 30 -0.85 -1.34 8.32
C LEU A 30 -1.97 -0.66 7.51
N ALA A 31 -3.01 -1.40 7.15
CA ALA A 31 -4.20 -0.89 6.49
C ALA A 31 -5.23 -0.31 7.47
N ASP A 32 -4.92 -0.23 8.77
CA ASP A 32 -5.81 0.39 9.74
C ASP A 32 -5.89 1.91 9.49
N PRO A 33 -7.10 2.51 9.41
CA PRO A 33 -7.25 3.95 9.14
C PRO A 33 -6.51 4.85 10.13
N ILE A 34 -6.26 4.39 11.36
CA ILE A 34 -5.48 5.15 12.35
C ILE A 34 -4.00 5.32 11.95
N MET A 35 -3.50 4.43 11.10
CA MET A 35 -2.12 4.43 10.60
C MET A 35 -1.99 5.18 9.28
N GLU A 36 -3.08 5.75 8.75
CA GLU A 36 -3.08 6.48 7.50
C GLU A 36 -2.24 7.76 7.60
N LEU A 37 -1.31 7.92 6.67
CA LEU A 37 -0.44 9.09 6.59
C LEU A 37 -1.17 10.17 5.77
N GLY A 38 -2.06 10.91 6.42
CA GLY A 38 -2.88 11.91 5.76
C GLY A 38 -3.61 12.84 6.74
N ASP A 39 -4.46 13.69 6.18
CA ASP A 39 -5.39 14.51 6.96
C ASP A 39 -6.38 13.63 7.73
N GLY A 40 -6.95 14.18 8.80
CA GLY A 40 -7.92 13.47 9.62
C GLY A 40 -9.14 13.00 8.83
N PRO A 41 -9.87 11.97 9.31
CA PRO A 41 -10.93 11.30 8.57
C PRO A 41 -12.08 12.24 8.13
N SER A 42 -12.29 13.34 8.84
CA SER A 42 -13.30 14.35 8.49
C SER A 42 -12.92 15.15 7.25
N GLU A 43 -11.64 15.53 7.15
CA GLU A 43 -11.13 16.35 6.05
C GLU A 43 -11.04 15.51 4.77
N THR A 44 -10.52 14.28 4.88
CA THR A 44 -10.51 13.33 3.75
C THR A 44 -11.92 13.02 3.27
N HIS A 45 -12.88 12.81 4.17
CA HIS A 45 -14.29 12.62 3.80
C HIS A 45 -14.90 13.84 3.10
N PHE A 46 -14.63 15.06 3.59
CA PHE A 46 -15.09 16.29 2.94
C PHE A 46 -14.54 16.43 1.52
N GLN A 47 -13.21 16.28 1.36
CA GLN A 47 -12.55 16.34 0.06
C GLN A 47 -13.07 15.26 -0.89
N GLN A 48 -13.29 14.04 -0.41
CA GLN A 48 -13.84 12.96 -1.22
C GLN A 48 -15.22 13.31 -1.77
N LYS A 49 -16.09 13.95 -0.99
CA LYS A 49 -17.39 14.42 -1.48
C LYS A 49 -17.21 15.52 -2.52
N CYS A 50 -16.34 16.50 -2.27
CA CYS A 50 -16.09 17.58 -3.23
C CYS A 50 -15.54 17.08 -4.56
N PHE A 51 -14.57 16.16 -4.55
CA PHE A 51 -13.91 15.69 -5.76
C PHE A 51 -14.68 14.59 -6.49
N TYR A 52 -15.29 13.64 -5.77
CA TYR A 52 -15.89 12.44 -6.37
C TYR A 52 -17.41 12.50 -6.54
N SER A 53 -18.09 13.57 -6.11
CA SER A 53 -19.54 13.73 -6.31
C SER A 53 -19.99 13.77 -7.77
N ARG A 54 -19.08 13.95 -8.74
CA ARG A 54 -19.40 14.06 -10.17
C ARG A 54 -19.26 12.76 -10.96
N GLU A 55 -18.50 11.78 -10.48
CA GLU A 55 -18.16 10.58 -11.24
C GLU A 55 -18.01 9.39 -10.29
N GLY A 56 -19.14 8.87 -9.79
CA GLY A 56 -19.25 7.79 -8.79
C GLY A 56 -18.67 6.43 -9.20
N SER A 57 -17.77 6.40 -10.18
CA SER A 57 -17.03 5.25 -10.70
C SER A 57 -15.54 5.24 -10.28
N ALA A 58 -15.02 6.33 -9.71
CA ALA A 58 -13.65 6.39 -9.23
C ALA A 58 -13.61 6.12 -7.71
N GLY A 59 -12.79 5.15 -7.31
CA GLY A 59 -12.59 4.82 -5.90
C GLY A 59 -12.07 6.07 -5.20
N GLY A 60 -12.67 6.40 -4.06
CA GLY A 60 -12.33 7.60 -3.30
C GLY A 60 -10.86 7.67 -2.87
N ILE A 61 -10.50 8.78 -2.23
CA ILE A 61 -9.15 9.03 -1.74
C ILE A 61 -8.78 7.93 -0.72
N GLY A 62 -7.65 7.25 -0.92
CA GLY A 62 -7.19 6.17 -0.03
C GLY A 62 -7.75 4.77 -0.36
N SER A 63 -8.61 4.62 -1.37
CA SER A 63 -9.11 3.31 -1.78
C SER A 63 -8.16 2.62 -2.79
N SER A 64 -7.73 1.40 -2.47
CA SER A 64 -7.03 0.50 -3.40
C SER A 64 -7.97 -0.15 -4.43
N ALA A 65 -9.26 0.21 -4.45
CA ALA A 65 -10.29 -0.36 -5.29
C ALA A 65 -11.04 0.75 -6.05
N GLY A 66 -11.05 0.67 -7.38
CA GLY A 66 -11.86 1.53 -8.24
C GLY A 66 -13.34 1.53 -7.85
N GLY A 67 -14.04 2.62 -8.17
CA GLY A 67 -15.34 2.99 -7.61
C GLY A 67 -16.47 2.09 -8.09
N GLY A 68 -16.57 0.93 -7.46
CA GLY A 68 -17.68 0.00 -7.53
C GLY A 68 -17.99 -0.57 -6.15
N CYS A 69 -18.78 -1.64 -6.11
CA CYS A 69 -19.32 -2.30 -4.91
C CYS A 69 -18.29 -2.90 -3.91
N GLY A 70 -17.05 -2.40 -3.89
CA GLY A 70 -16.12 -2.59 -2.78
C GLY A 70 -15.76 -4.04 -2.51
N CYS A 71 -15.70 -4.89 -3.54
CA CYS A 71 -15.24 -6.27 -3.36
C CYS A 71 -13.71 -6.30 -3.23
N TYR A 72 -13.24 -6.21 -1.99
CA TYR A 72 -11.99 -6.80 -1.50
C TYR A 72 -12.22 -7.41 -0.12
#